data_AF-Q9XZE8-F1
#
_entry.id   AF-Q9XZE8-F1
#
_cell.length_a   1.000
_cell.length_b   1.000
_cell.length_c   1.000
_cell.angle_alpha   90.00
_cell.angle_beta   90.00
_cell.angle_gamma   90.00
#
_symmetry.space_group_name_H-M   'P 1'
#
loop_
_entity.id
_entity.type
_entity.pdbx_description
1 polymer ?
#
loop_
_entity_poly.entity_id
_entity_poly.type
_entity_poly.pdbx_seq_one_letter_code
_entity_poly.pdbx_strand_id
1 'polypeptide(L)'
;GKYGSFLLEKTELIRSLVTTLAQNLKVPVTCKVRCLPNEEDTLKLARMIEECGAALLVVHGRTREHKKQQTGPANWEIIRKIKQSLRIPVIANGGMATYEDCMKCLEYLGVMVYEQ
;
A
#
# COMPACT_ATOMS: atom_id res chain seq x y z
N GLY A 1 15.87 -11.33 5.86
CA GLY A 1 14.49 -11.32 6.42
C GLY A 1 14.42 -10.33 7.57
N LYS A 2 13.20 -10.01 8.06
CA LYS A 2 12.90 -9.01 9.14
C LYS A 2 12.71 -7.54 8.71
N TYR A 3 12.60 -7.22 7.42
CA TYR A 3 12.33 -5.87 6.93
C TYR A 3 11.41 -5.90 5.70
N GLY A 4 10.88 -4.76 5.28
CA GLY A 4 10.00 -4.65 4.11
C GLY A 4 8.78 -5.57 4.21
N SER A 5 8.46 -6.31 3.15
CA SER A 5 7.30 -7.21 3.13
C SER A 5 7.35 -8.39 4.11
N PHE A 6 8.49 -8.65 4.76
CA PHE A 6 8.55 -9.62 5.88
C PHE A 6 7.85 -9.12 7.14
N LEU A 7 7.51 -7.82 7.20
CA LEU A 7 6.79 -7.23 8.33
C LEU A 7 5.27 -7.39 8.23
N LEU A 8 4.71 -7.73 7.05
CA LEU A 8 3.26 -7.75 6.80
C LEU A 8 2.49 -8.70 7.75
N GLU A 9 3.13 -9.78 8.18
CA GLU A 9 2.56 -10.77 9.12
C GLU A 9 2.74 -10.35 10.60
N LYS A 10 3.43 -9.24 10.86
CA LYS A 10 3.76 -8.73 12.19
C LYS A 10 3.07 -7.39 12.44
N THR A 11 1.74 -7.39 12.40
CA THR A 11 0.90 -6.19 12.50
C THR A 11 1.19 -5.35 13.75
N GLU A 12 1.43 -5.98 14.90
CA GLU A 12 1.83 -5.28 16.14
C GLU A 12 3.15 -4.52 15.99
N LEU A 13 4.12 -5.11 15.29
CA LEU A 13 5.39 -4.45 15.02
C LEU A 13 5.21 -3.28 14.06
N ILE A 14 4.38 -3.42 13.02
CA ILE A 14 4.04 -2.31 12.12
C ILE A 14 3.40 -1.17 12.90
N ARG A 15 2.40 -1.48 13.76
CA ARG A 15 1.73 -0.48 14.62
C ARG A 15 2.74 0.27 15.46
N SER A 16 3.59 -0.45 16.19
CA SER A 16 4.62 0.14 17.04
C SER A 16 5.55 1.07 16.24
N LEU A 17 6.01 0.63 15.07
CA LEU A 17 6.91 1.43 14.22
C LEU A 17 6.24 2.70 13.71
N VAL A 18 5.05 2.59 13.11
CA VAL A 18 4.36 3.75 12.50
C VAL A 18 3.96 4.75 13.58
N THR A 19 3.36 4.30 14.68
CA THR A 19 2.96 5.19 15.79
C THR A 19 4.17 5.90 16.38
N THR A 20 5.28 5.19 16.62
CA THR A 20 6.50 5.80 17.17
C THR A 20 7.05 6.88 16.25
N LEU A 21 7.15 6.60 14.94
CA LEU A 21 7.64 7.58 13.98
C LEU A 21 6.70 8.78 13.87
N ALA A 22 5.39 8.55 13.75
CA ALA A 22 4.39 9.60 13.58
C ALA A 22 4.31 10.53 14.79
N GLN A 23 4.50 10.02 16.02
CA GLN A 23 4.47 10.81 17.24
C GLN A 23 5.75 11.61 17.51
N ASN A 24 6.91 11.13 17.04
CA ASN A 24 8.21 11.70 17.42
C ASN A 24 8.89 12.51 16.31
N LEU A 25 8.45 12.39 15.06
CA LEU A 25 8.99 13.16 13.95
C LEU A 25 8.15 14.41 13.69
N LYS A 26 8.84 15.52 13.38
CA LYS A 26 8.20 16.79 12.97
C LYS A 26 7.77 16.81 11.50
N VAL A 27 8.08 15.75 10.75
CA VAL A 27 7.79 15.60 9.32
C VAL A 27 6.76 14.48 9.12
N PRO A 28 5.89 14.57 8.09
CA PRO A 28 4.89 13.54 7.84
C PRO A 28 5.53 12.17 7.57
N VAL A 29 4.99 11.14 8.23
CA VAL A 29 5.40 9.74 8.01
C VAL A 29 4.52 9.13 6.95
N THR A 30 5.11 8.52 5.92
CA THR A 30 4.39 7.82 4.85
C THR A 30 4.73 6.34 4.84
N CYS A 31 3.81 5.49 4.39
CA CYS A 31 4.02 4.04 4.32
C CYS A 31 3.89 3.53 2.89
N LYS A 32 4.67 2.50 2.54
CA LYS A 32 4.52 1.73 1.31
C LYS A 32 4.32 0.25 1.63
N VAL A 33 3.25 -0.34 1.15
CA VAL A 33 2.88 -1.74 1.46
C VAL A 33 2.63 -2.57 0.21
N ARG A 34 2.61 -3.89 0.41
CA ARG A 34 2.10 -4.90 -0.52
C ARG A 34 0.82 -5.49 0.08
N CYS A 35 -0.01 -6.11 -0.75
CA CYS A 35 -1.20 -6.81 -0.29
C CYS A 35 -0.85 -8.06 0.55
N LEU A 36 -1.75 -8.41 1.46
CA LEU A 36 -1.78 -9.73 2.09
C LEU A 36 -2.53 -10.73 1.17
N PRO A 37 -2.39 -12.05 1.37
CA PRO A 37 -3.14 -13.04 0.60
C PRO A 37 -4.66 -12.88 0.70
N ASN A 38 -5.15 -12.43 1.86
CA ASN A 38 -6.55 -12.15 2.11
C ASN A 38 -6.85 -10.64 1.92
N GLU A 39 -7.97 -10.34 1.26
CA GLU A 39 -8.43 -8.98 0.99
C GLU A 39 -8.80 -8.22 2.27
N GLU A 40 -9.58 -8.86 3.16
CA GLU A 40 -10.03 -8.26 4.42
C GLU A 40 -8.84 -7.90 5.31
N ASP A 41 -7.84 -8.78 5.40
CA ASP A 41 -6.62 -8.50 6.14
C ASP A 41 -5.83 -7.34 5.54
N THR A 42 -5.82 -7.22 4.20
CA THR A 42 -5.20 -6.08 3.52
C THR A 42 -5.90 -4.77 3.88
N LEU A 43 -7.23 -4.76 3.91
CA LEU A 43 -8.02 -3.59 4.30
C LEU A 43 -7.83 -3.24 5.78
N LYS A 44 -7.80 -4.23 6.68
CA LYS A 44 -7.50 -4.03 8.11
C LYS A 44 -6.11 -3.44 8.31
N LEU A 45 -5.11 -3.96 7.60
CA LEU A 45 -3.75 -3.43 7.64
C LEU A 45 -3.70 -1.97 7.20
N ALA A 46 -4.36 -1.62 6.09
CA ALA A 46 -4.38 -0.27 5.56
C ALA A 46 -5.02 0.74 6.53
N ARG A 47 -6.17 0.39 7.13
CA ARG A 47 -6.84 1.24 8.14
C ARG A 47 -5.98 1.40 9.39
N MET A 48 -5.38 0.32 9.87
CA MET A 48 -4.48 0.38 11.02
C MET A 48 -3.29 1.31 10.77
N ILE A 49 -2.69 1.29 9.57
CA ILE A 49 -1.59 2.20 9.23
C ILE A 49 -2.03 3.67 9.27
N GLU A 50 -3.22 3.99 8.77
CA GLU A 50 -3.80 5.33 8.88
C GLU A 50 -4.04 5.72 10.35
N GLU A 51 -4.64 4.84 11.15
CA GLU A 51 -4.89 5.05 12.60
C GLU A 51 -3.59 5.31 13.38
N CYS A 52 -2.48 4.71 12.95
CA CYS A 52 -1.15 4.94 13.54
C CYS A 52 -0.53 6.30 13.18
N GLY A 53 -1.19 7.09 12.32
CA GLY A 53 -0.74 8.43 11.94
C GLY A 53 0.08 8.51 10.67
N ALA A 54 0.03 7.50 9.79
CA ALA A 54 0.60 7.65 8.45
C ALA A 54 -0.14 8.76 7.68
N ALA A 55 0.59 9.69 7.08
CA ALA A 55 0.03 10.80 6.32
C ALA A 55 -0.31 10.43 4.86
N LEU A 56 0.24 9.32 4.35
CA LEU A 56 0.03 8.83 2.99
C LEU A 56 0.33 7.33 2.92
N LEU A 57 -0.45 6.60 2.12
CA LEU A 57 -0.22 5.18 1.85
C LEU A 57 0.03 4.89 0.37
N VAL A 58 1.21 4.35 0.05
CA VAL A 58 1.51 3.78 -1.27
C VAL A 58 1.19 2.28 -1.25
N VAL A 59 0.38 1.80 -2.18
CA VAL A 59 -0.02 0.38 -2.25
C VAL A 59 0.49 -0.25 -3.53
N HIS A 60 1.27 -1.32 -3.38
CA HIS A 60 1.59 -2.22 -4.48
C HIS A 60 0.57 -3.37 -4.52
N GLY A 61 -0.23 -3.43 -5.59
CA GLY A 61 -1.37 -4.36 -5.75
C GLY A 61 -1.01 -5.85 -5.89
N ARG A 62 0.13 -6.28 -5.37
CA ARG A 62 0.59 -7.68 -5.39
C ARG A 62 1.01 -8.10 -3.99
N THR A 63 0.85 -9.39 -3.71
CA THR A 63 1.36 -9.99 -2.46
C THR A 63 2.89 -10.09 -2.46
N ARG A 64 3.49 -10.46 -1.32
CA ARG A 64 4.93 -10.73 -1.23
C ARG A 64 5.38 -11.86 -2.18
N GLU A 65 4.54 -12.88 -2.36
CA GLU A 65 4.90 -14.10 -3.09
C GLU A 65 4.84 -13.94 -4.61
N HIS A 66 4.06 -12.98 -5.09
CA HIS A 66 4.08 -12.51 -6.47
C HIS A 66 5.43 -11.81 -6.78
N LYS A 67 6.45 -12.64 -7.03
CA LYS A 67 7.77 -12.26 -7.55
C LYS A 67 7.74 -12.20 -9.07
N LYS A 68 8.71 -11.51 -9.67
CA LYS A 68 8.78 -11.14 -11.11
C LYS A 68 8.46 -12.27 -12.11
N GLN A 69 8.67 -13.54 -11.74
CA GLN A 69 8.48 -14.72 -12.60
C GLN A 69 7.05 -15.30 -12.59
N GLN A 70 6.18 -14.88 -11.68
CA GLN A 70 4.76 -15.26 -11.61
C GLN A 70 3.90 -14.00 -11.65
N THR A 71 3.74 -13.43 -12.85
CA THR A 71 3.13 -12.11 -13.01
C THR A 71 1.76 -12.20 -13.67
N GLY A 72 0.75 -12.36 -12.83
CA GLY A 72 -0.57 -11.78 -13.11
C GLY A 72 -0.52 -10.24 -13.01
N PRO A 73 -1.56 -9.55 -13.50
CA PRO A 73 -1.70 -8.11 -13.34
C PRO A 73 -1.71 -7.72 -11.86
N ALA A 74 -1.27 -6.50 -11.54
CA ALA A 74 -1.47 -5.97 -10.19
C ALA A 74 -2.98 -5.86 -9.94
N ASN A 75 -3.42 -6.23 -8.74
CA ASN A 75 -4.81 -6.09 -8.35
C ASN A 75 -5.06 -4.60 -8.07
N TRP A 76 -5.63 -3.89 -9.05
CA TRP A 76 -6.05 -2.50 -8.87
C TRP A 76 -7.34 -2.38 -8.05
N GLU A 77 -8.18 -3.41 -8.09
CA GLU A 77 -9.45 -3.42 -7.35
C GLU A 77 -9.24 -3.32 -5.83
N ILE A 78 -8.23 -4.00 -5.28
CA ILE A 78 -7.88 -3.84 -3.86
C ILE A 78 -7.37 -2.43 -3.55
N ILE A 79 -6.64 -1.79 -4.46
CA ILE A 79 -6.18 -0.40 -4.28
C ILE A 79 -7.38 0.55 -4.26
N ARG A 80 -8.38 0.32 -5.12
CA ARG A 80 -9.65 1.07 -5.14
C ARG A 80 -10.39 0.95 -3.80
N LYS A 81 -10.52 -0.27 -3.29
CA LYS A 81 -11.17 -0.53 -1.98
C LYS A 81 -10.41 0.12 -0.83
N ILE A 82 -9.08 0.08 -0.83
CA ILE A 82 -8.25 0.79 0.16
C ILE A 82 -8.52 2.30 0.06
N LYS A 83 -8.47 2.87 -1.14
CA LYS A 83 -8.72 4.31 -1.34
C LYS A 83 -10.08 4.75 -0.81
N GLN A 84 -11.12 3.93 -1.02
CA GLN A 84 -12.46 4.19 -0.50
C GLN A 84 -12.55 4.08 1.03
N SER A 85 -11.67 3.29 1.66
CA SER A 85 -11.68 3.04 3.10
C SER A 85 -10.86 4.03 3.93
N LEU A 86 -9.94 4.79 3.30
CA LEU A 86 -9.01 5.70 3.98
C LEU A 86 -9.34 7.17 3.69
N ARG A 87 -9.05 8.04 4.66
CA ARG A 87 -9.14 9.50 4.54
C ARG A 87 -7.83 10.11 4.01
N ILE A 88 -6.69 9.48 4.28
CA ILE A 88 -5.39 9.89 3.77
C ILE A 88 -5.23 9.63 2.25
N PRO A 89 -4.35 10.38 1.57
CA PRO A 89 -4.00 10.09 0.18
C PRO A 89 -3.47 8.66 0.01
N VAL A 90 -3.90 8.03 -1.10
CA VAL A 90 -3.42 6.71 -1.52
C VAL A 90 -2.73 6.87 -2.86
N ILE A 91 -1.58 6.21 -3.05
CA ILE A 91 -0.85 6.14 -4.32
C ILE A 91 -0.83 4.70 -4.81
N ALA A 92 -1.22 4.46 -6.05
CA ALA A 92 -1.11 3.17 -6.70
C ALA A 92 0.32 2.94 -7.22
N ASN A 93 0.85 1.73 -7.00
CA ASN A 93 2.13 1.28 -7.53
C ASN A 93 2.04 -0.14 -8.12
N GLY A 94 2.70 -0.38 -9.25
CA GLY A 94 2.78 -1.69 -9.89
C GLY A 94 1.67 -1.97 -10.89
N GLY A 95 2.02 -2.77 -11.91
CA GLY A 95 1.09 -3.18 -12.96
C GLY A 95 1.00 -2.18 -14.12
N MET A 96 1.90 -1.20 -14.18
CA MET A 96 1.98 -0.22 -15.27
C MET A 96 3.36 -0.32 -15.90
N ALA A 97 3.43 -0.60 -17.20
CA ALA A 97 4.69 -0.69 -17.94
C ALA A 97 4.87 0.50 -18.91
N THR A 98 3.77 1.16 -19.24
CA THR A 98 3.70 2.24 -20.21
C THR A 98 3.00 3.46 -19.60
N TYR A 99 3.15 4.61 -20.25
CA TYR A 99 2.42 5.82 -19.87
C TYR A 99 0.90 5.60 -19.97
N GLU A 100 0.46 4.87 -20.99
CA GLU A 100 -0.93 4.50 -21.21
C GLU A 100 -1.49 3.65 -20.06
N ASP A 101 -0.69 2.74 -19.50
CA ASP A 101 -1.10 1.98 -18.31
C ASP A 101 -1.26 2.88 -17.09
N CYS A 102 -0.36 3.86 -16.92
CA CYS A 102 -0.48 4.85 -15.85
C CYS A 102 -1.78 5.67 -15.99
N MET A 103 -2.12 6.08 -17.21
CA MET A 103 -3.36 6.82 -17.48
C MET A 103 -4.61 5.97 -17.21
N LYS A 104 -4.63 4.70 -17.63
CA LYS A 104 -5.72 3.77 -17.31
C LYS A 104 -5.87 3.55 -15.81
N CYS A 105 -4.76 3.43 -15.09
CA CYS A 105 -4.76 3.26 -13.63
C CYS A 105 -5.31 4.51 -12.92
N LEU A 106 -4.87 5.70 -13.34
CA LEU A 106 -5.38 7.00 -12.87
C LEU A 106 -6.90 7.09 -13.06
N GLU A 107 -7.38 6.79 -14.26
CA GLU A 107 -8.80 6.83 -14.60
C GLU A 107 -9.63 5.81 -13.80
N TYR A 108 -9.14 4.57 -13.68
CA TYR A 108 -9.85 3.50 -12.97
C TYR A 108 -9.94 3.74 -11.46
N LEU A 109 -8.88 4.28 -10.85
CA LEU A 109 -8.75 4.37 -9.39
C LEU A 109 -9.05 5.76 -8.82
N GLY A 110 -8.88 6.83 -9.61
CA GLY A 110 -8.94 8.20 -9.11
C GLY A 110 -7.87 8.50 -8.05
N VAL A 111 -6.71 7.85 -8.13
CA VAL A 111 -5.57 8.00 -7.21
C VAL A 111 -4.31 8.44 -7.95
N MET A 112 -3.38 9.09 -7.26
CA MET A 112 -2.04 9.34 -7.83
C MET A 112 -1.34 8.02 -8.15
N VAL A 113 -0.56 8.01 -9.23
CA VAL A 113 0.17 6.84 -9.72
C VAL A 113 1.67 7.06 -9.60
N TYR A 114 2.40 6.03 -9.19
CA TYR A 114 3.85 6.02 -9.12
C TYR A 114 4.41 4.66 -9.56
N GLU A 115 5.37 4.66 -10.47
CA GLU A 115 6.08 3.47 -10.94
C GLU A 115 7.61 3.69 -10.86
N GLN A 116 8.35 2.62 -10.55
CA GLN A 116 9.83 2.61 -10.41
C GLN A 116 10.50 1.89 -11.56
#